data_AF-A0A967GY34-F1
#
_entry.id   AF-A0A967GY34-F1
#
_cell.length_a   1.000
_cell.length_b   1.000
_cell.length_c   1.000
_cell.angle_alpha   90.00
_cell.angle_beta   90.00
_cell.angle_gamma   90.00
#
_symmetry.space_group_name_H-M   'P 1'
#
loop_
_entity.id
_entity.type
_entity.pdbx_description
1 polymer ?
#
loop_
_entity_poly.entity_id
_entity_poly.type
_entity_poly.pdbx_seq_one_letter_code
_entity_poly.pdbx_strand_id
1 'polypeptide(L)'
;LLDEDFAEIFKVKAEFDPEMSLDAEAGVMLGRLLKKLEGEEKDMLVFQAEGVAELLRTAVRLAGDKDKLTSEFSRIADVAREASYWAGLDGVKLVDSTHVRQATEESVYRSDLVATKVREWIA
;
A
#
# COMPACT_ATOMS: atom_id res chain seq x y z
N LEU A 1 -3.55 -19.17 26.77
CA LEU A 1 -4.29 -20.43 26.54
C LEU A 1 -4.38 -20.63 25.05
N LEU A 2 -3.71 -21.64 24.52
CA LEU A 2 -3.90 -22.12 23.14
C LEU A 2 -4.98 -23.20 23.21
N ASP A 3 -5.91 -23.17 22.26
CA ASP A 3 -6.97 -24.17 22.12
C ASP A 3 -6.38 -25.44 21.49
N GLU A 4 -6.45 -26.57 22.19
CA GLU A 4 -5.87 -27.85 21.78
C GLU A 4 -6.60 -28.46 20.57
N ASP A 5 -7.88 -28.12 20.40
CA ASP A 5 -8.72 -28.64 19.31
C ASP A 5 -8.50 -27.89 17.98
N PHE A 6 -7.79 -26.76 18.00
CA PHE A 6 -7.60 -25.89 16.83
C PHE A 6 -6.93 -26.61 15.65
N ALA A 7 -5.90 -27.42 15.92
CA ALA A 7 -5.20 -28.19 14.88
C ALA A 7 -6.04 -29.35 14.34
N GLU A 8 -7.04 -29.83 15.10
CA GLU A 8 -7.92 -30.91 14.69
C GLU A 8 -8.98 -30.41 13.70
N ILE A 9 -9.44 -29.17 13.87
CA ILE A 9 -10.41 -28.48 13.02
C ILE A 9 -9.73 -27.82 11.81
N PHE A 10 -8.57 -27.17 11.99
CA PHE A 10 -7.84 -26.45 10.94
C PHE A 10 -6.63 -27.25 10.43
N LYS A 11 -6.90 -28.24 9.57
CA LYS A 11 -5.88 -29.16 9.03
C LYS A 11 -4.98 -28.58 7.94
N VAL A 12 -5.34 -27.42 7.37
CA VAL A 12 -4.56 -26.77 6.31
C VAL A 12 -4.12 -25.39 6.80
N LYS A 13 -2.81 -25.21 7.00
CA LYS A 13 -2.20 -23.90 7.30
C LYS A 13 -1.90 -23.19 5.98
N ALA A 14 -2.59 -22.08 5.72
CA ALA A 14 -2.25 -21.15 4.64
C ALA A 14 -1.41 -20.01 5.24
N GLU A 15 -0.09 -20.09 5.06
CA GLU A 15 0.84 -19.06 5.52
C GLU A 15 1.15 -18.10 4.36
N PHE A 16 1.09 -16.80 4.63
CA PHE A 16 1.40 -15.77 3.65
C PHE A 16 2.77 -15.19 3.97
N ASP A 17 3.65 -15.16 2.96
CA ASP A 17 4.93 -14.45 3.05
C ASP A 17 4.67 -12.94 2.94
N PRO A 18 5.11 -12.09 3.89
CA PRO A 18 4.90 -10.63 3.85
C PRO A 18 5.67 -9.93 2.72
N GLU A 19 6.58 -10.64 2.04
CA GLU A 19 7.44 -10.09 1.01
C GLU A 19 7.47 -10.99 -0.24
N MET A 20 7.87 -10.40 -1.35
CA MET A 20 8.11 -11.11 -2.61
C MET A 20 9.28 -10.49 -3.35
N SER A 21 9.86 -11.24 -4.29
CA SER A 21 10.99 -10.76 -5.09
C SER A 21 10.59 -9.59 -5.98
N LEU A 22 11.44 -8.57 -6.06
CA LEU A 22 11.27 -7.49 -7.04
C LEU A 22 11.76 -7.95 -8.41
N ASP A 23 10.86 -8.51 -9.21
CA ASP A 23 11.14 -8.95 -10.58
C ASP A 23 10.21 -8.27 -11.61
N ALA A 24 10.30 -8.69 -12.87
CA ALA A 24 9.47 -8.14 -13.94
C ALA A 24 7.97 -8.39 -13.73
N GLU A 25 7.58 -9.43 -12.98
CA GLU A 25 6.18 -9.75 -12.71
C GLU A 25 5.58 -8.82 -11.65
N ALA A 26 6.40 -8.34 -10.70
CA ALA A 26 5.95 -7.41 -9.66
C ALA A 26 5.32 -6.13 -10.23
N GLY A 27 5.93 -5.54 -11.27
CA GLY A 27 5.38 -4.37 -11.96
C GLY A 27 4.06 -4.67 -12.69
N VAL A 28 3.97 -5.83 -13.34
CA VAL A 28 2.73 -6.28 -14.02
C VAL A 28 1.61 -6.50 -13.01
N MET A 29 1.93 -7.08 -11.85
CA MET A 29 0.98 -7.32 -10.78
C MET A 29 0.43 -6.03 -10.20
N LEU A 30 1.30 -5.04 -9.92
CA LEU A 30 0.89 -3.70 -9.52
C LEU A 30 -0.02 -3.04 -10.55
N GLY A 31 0.31 -3.17 -11.84
CA GLY A 31 -0.56 -2.69 -12.92
C GLY A 31 -1.94 -3.36 -12.93
N ARG A 32 -2.01 -4.68 -12.67
CA ARG A 32 -3.28 -5.41 -12.54
C ARG A 32 -4.08 -4.97 -11.32
N LEU A 33 -3.42 -4.74 -10.19
CA LEU A 33 -4.06 -4.23 -8.98
C LEU A 33 -4.70 -2.88 -9.25
N LEU A 34 -3.93 -1.93 -9.81
CA LEU A 34 -4.45 -0.61 -10.18
C LEU A 34 -5.60 -0.72 -11.18
N LYS A 35 -5.47 -1.58 -12.19
CA LYS A 35 -6.54 -1.74 -13.19
C LYS A 35 -7.82 -2.31 -12.59
N LYS A 36 -7.68 -3.20 -11.61
CA LYS A 36 -8.81 -3.74 -10.85
C LYS A 36 -9.48 -2.64 -10.02
N LEU A 37 -8.71 -1.84 -9.29
CA LEU A 37 -9.22 -0.71 -8.50
C LEU A 37 -9.96 0.29 -9.39
N GLU A 38 -9.39 0.68 -10.53
CA GLU A 38 -10.06 1.55 -11.52
C GLU A 38 -11.40 0.99 -12.03
N GLY A 39 -11.53 -0.34 -12.12
CA GLY A 39 -12.76 -0.98 -12.59
C GLY A 39 -13.82 -1.17 -11.51
N GLU A 40 -13.41 -1.30 -10.25
CA GLU A 40 -14.28 -1.57 -9.11
C GLU A 40 -14.69 -0.29 -8.36
N GLU A 41 -13.85 0.74 -8.38
CA GLU A 41 -14.02 1.97 -7.60
C GLU A 41 -14.31 3.17 -8.51
N LYS A 42 -15.50 3.78 -8.34
CA LYS A 42 -16.01 4.82 -9.24
C LYS A 42 -15.14 6.09 -9.30
N ASP A 43 -14.53 6.46 -8.18
CA ASP A 43 -13.78 7.71 -8.03
C ASP A 43 -12.25 7.50 -8.13
N MET A 44 -11.83 6.31 -8.57
CA MET A 44 -10.43 5.97 -8.77
C MET A 44 -9.93 6.57 -10.10
N LEU A 45 -8.92 7.42 -10.01
CA LEU A 45 -8.26 8.05 -11.15
C LEU A 45 -7.18 7.15 -11.73
N VAL A 46 -6.88 7.36 -13.01
CA VAL A 46 -5.89 6.57 -13.76
C VAL A 46 -4.47 7.02 -13.40
N PHE A 47 -3.57 6.07 -13.20
CA PHE A 47 -2.17 6.36 -12.89
C PHE A 47 -1.33 6.57 -14.15
N GLN A 48 -0.50 7.61 -14.15
CA GLN A 48 0.59 7.78 -15.13
C GLN A 48 1.78 6.88 -14.79
N ALA A 49 2.69 6.70 -15.75
CA ALA A 49 3.88 5.86 -15.56
C ALA A 49 4.70 6.28 -14.33
N GLU A 50 4.81 7.59 -14.08
CA GLU A 50 5.52 8.17 -12.96
C GLU A 50 4.83 7.86 -11.62
N GLY A 51 3.49 7.86 -11.59
CA GLY A 51 2.70 7.47 -10.41
C GLY A 51 2.84 5.99 -10.10
N VAL A 52 2.77 5.12 -11.12
CA VAL A 52 3.00 3.67 -10.95
C VAL A 52 4.41 3.39 -10.45
N ALA A 53 5.42 4.07 -11.02
CA ALA A 53 6.81 3.92 -10.59
C ALA A 53 7.03 4.37 -9.14
N GLU A 54 6.37 5.44 -8.69
CA GLU A 54 6.43 5.86 -7.29
C GLU A 54 5.71 4.88 -6.36
N LEU A 55 4.57 4.33 -6.77
CA LEU A 55 3.86 3.33 -5.99
C LEU A 55 4.69 2.05 -5.81
N LEU A 56 5.40 1.62 -6.86
CA LEU A 56 6.37 0.53 -6.80
C LEU A 56 7.49 0.84 -5.80
N ARG A 57 8.07 2.05 -5.85
CA ARG A 57 9.10 2.48 -4.88
C ARG A 57 8.58 2.47 -3.45
N THR A 58 7.33 2.89 -3.22
CA THR A 58 6.70 2.82 -1.91
C THR A 58 6.51 1.37 -1.45
N ALA A 59 6.10 0.46 -2.34
CA ALA A 59 5.97 -0.96 -2.02
C ALA A 59 7.31 -1.63 -1.66
N VAL A 60 8.40 -1.25 -2.34
CA VAL A 60 9.78 -1.66 -1.98
C VAL A 60 10.18 -1.08 -0.62
N ARG A 61 9.89 0.19 -0.36
CA ARG A 61 10.18 0.84 0.93
C ARG A 61 9.43 0.17 2.10
N LEU A 62 8.20 -0.28 1.86
CA LEU A 62 7.40 -1.01 2.85
C LEU A 62 7.96 -2.41 3.16
N ALA A 63 8.60 -3.07 2.17
CA ALA A 63 9.29 -4.32 2.40
C ALA A 63 10.58 -4.15 3.22
N GLY A 64 11.18 -2.95 3.22
CA GLY A 64 12.43 -2.69 3.93
C GLY A 64 13.68 -3.26 3.26
N ASP A 65 13.54 -3.93 2.13
CA ASP A 65 14.63 -4.48 1.31
C ASP A 65 14.46 -4.03 -0.15
N LYS A 66 15.54 -3.53 -0.74
CA LYS A 66 15.60 -3.00 -2.11
C LYS A 66 15.32 -4.05 -3.19
N ASP A 67 15.54 -5.32 -2.88
CA ASP A 67 15.35 -6.45 -3.79
C ASP A 67 14.00 -7.15 -3.54
N LYS A 68 13.16 -6.57 -2.65
CA LYS A 68 11.85 -7.10 -2.24
C LYS A 68 10.73 -6.09 -2.44
N LEU A 69 9.52 -6.61 -2.51
CA LEU A 69 8.27 -5.87 -2.57
C LEU A 69 7.32 -6.44 -1.51
N THR A 70 6.58 -5.58 -0.82
CA THR A 70 5.60 -6.04 0.17
C THR A 70 4.45 -6.79 -0.51
N SER A 71 4.04 -7.92 0.06
CA SER A 71 2.85 -8.66 -0.36
C SER A 71 1.57 -8.15 0.33
N GLU A 72 1.68 -7.14 1.19
CA GLU A 72 0.55 -6.46 1.83
C GLU A 72 -0.20 -5.57 0.82
N PHE A 73 -0.86 -6.18 -0.16
CA PHE A 73 -1.55 -5.47 -1.26
C PHE A 73 -2.62 -4.50 -0.78
N SER A 74 -3.23 -4.75 0.39
CA SER A 74 -4.15 -3.81 1.03
C SER A 74 -3.47 -2.46 1.29
N ARG A 75 -2.24 -2.44 1.82
CA ARG A 75 -1.49 -1.20 2.10
C ARG A 75 -1.14 -0.46 0.81
N ILE A 76 -0.78 -1.19 -0.24
CA ILE A 76 -0.52 -0.59 -1.56
C ILE A 76 -1.80 0.02 -2.13
N ALA A 77 -2.94 -0.68 -2.01
CA ALA A 77 -4.23 -0.18 -2.46
C ALA A 77 -4.67 1.07 -1.68
N ASP A 78 -4.44 1.11 -0.36
CA ASP A 78 -4.75 2.28 0.47
C ASP A 78 -3.95 3.51 0.01
N VAL A 79 -2.63 3.36 -0.22
CA VAL A 79 -1.79 4.43 -0.78
C VAL A 79 -2.30 4.87 -2.16
N ALA A 80 -2.71 3.91 -3.01
CA ALA A 80 -3.22 4.22 -4.35
C ALA A 80 -4.52 5.04 -4.29
N ARG A 81 -5.45 4.70 -3.37
CA ARG A 81 -6.69 5.47 -3.16
C ARG A 81 -6.41 6.87 -2.64
N GLU A 82 -5.51 7.01 -1.67
CA GLU A 82 -5.12 8.32 -1.14
C GLU A 82 -4.47 9.18 -2.24
N ALA A 83 -3.60 8.59 -3.07
CA ALA A 83 -3.00 9.30 -4.20
C ALA A 83 -4.07 9.75 -5.23
N SER A 84 -5.05 8.89 -5.52
CA SER A 84 -6.19 9.25 -6.37
C SER A 84 -7.01 10.39 -5.79
N TYR A 85 -7.23 10.37 -4.47
CA TYR A 85 -7.93 11.44 -3.76
C TYR A 85 -7.19 12.78 -3.88
N TRP A 86 -5.86 12.81 -3.66
CA TRP A 86 -5.05 14.02 -3.82
C TRP A 86 -5.08 14.56 -5.25
N ALA A 87 -4.98 13.70 -6.25
CA ALA A 87 -5.14 14.09 -7.65
C ALA A 87 -6.52 14.70 -7.95
N GLY A 88 -7.58 14.15 -7.33
CA GLY A 88 -8.92 14.70 -7.39
C GLY A 88 -9.03 16.10 -6.76
N LEU A 89 -8.35 16.33 -5.63
CA LEU A 89 -8.29 17.65 -4.98
C LEU A 89 -7.55 18.69 -5.82
N ASP A 90 -6.48 18.29 -6.50
CA ASP A 90 -5.72 19.14 -7.43
C ASP A 90 -6.46 19.38 -8.75
N GLY A 91 -7.62 18.75 -8.95
CA GLY A 91 -8.47 18.90 -10.13
C GLY A 91 -7.88 18.23 -11.38
N VAL A 92 -6.89 17.35 -11.23
CA VAL A 92 -6.29 16.60 -12.32
C VAL A 92 -6.98 15.24 -12.49
N LYS A 93 -6.93 14.69 -13.70
CA LYS A 93 -7.58 13.40 -14.03
C LYS A 93 -6.62 12.21 -13.94
N LEU A 94 -5.35 12.48 -13.71
CA LEU A 94 -4.28 11.50 -13.78
C LEU A 94 -3.43 11.61 -12.52
N VAL A 95 -3.17 10.46 -11.89
CA VAL A 95 -2.30 10.37 -10.71
C VAL A 95 -0.86 10.27 -11.16
N ASP A 96 -0.02 11.16 -10.66
CA ASP A 96 1.43 11.18 -10.92
C ASP A 96 2.25 10.87 -9.64
N SER A 97 3.57 11.02 -9.73
CA SER A 97 4.47 10.77 -8.61
C SER A 97 4.33 11.73 -7.42
N THR A 98 3.81 12.95 -7.60
CA THR A 98 3.69 13.90 -6.49
C THR A 98 2.53 13.52 -5.59
N HIS A 99 1.40 13.11 -6.18
CA HIS A 99 0.23 12.65 -5.42
C HIS A 99 0.52 11.37 -4.62
N VAL A 100 1.32 10.44 -5.16
CA VAL A 100 1.72 9.21 -4.44
C VAL A 100 2.67 9.52 -3.28
N ARG A 101 3.62 10.45 -3.48
CA ARG A 101 4.51 10.91 -2.40
C ARG A 101 3.71 11.57 -1.29
N GLN A 102 2.79 12.47 -1.64
CA GLN A 102 1.92 13.13 -0.68
C GLN A 102 1.07 12.12 0.11
N ALA A 103 0.46 11.13 -0.56
CA ALA A 103 -0.27 10.06 0.12
C ALA A 103 0.61 9.30 1.14
N THR A 104 1.85 9.03 0.77
CA THR A 104 2.80 8.32 1.65
C THR A 104 3.20 9.18 2.85
N GLU A 105 3.50 10.46 2.62
CA GLU A 105 3.91 11.42 3.67
C GLU A 105 2.77 11.69 4.67
N GLU A 106 1.55 11.93 4.18
CA GLU A 106 0.38 12.18 5.01
C GLU A 106 -0.04 10.93 5.81
N SER A 107 0.14 9.73 5.24
CA SER A 107 -0.11 8.48 5.96
C SER A 107 0.87 8.28 7.14
N VAL A 108 2.14 8.66 6.95
CA VAL A 108 3.14 8.69 8.03
C VAL A 108 2.78 9.75 9.07
N TYR A 109 2.48 10.98 8.65
CA TYR A 109 2.12 12.07 9.56
C TYR A 109 0.90 11.72 10.45
N ARG A 110 -0.13 11.12 9.87
CA ARG A 110 -1.33 10.65 10.59
C ARG A 110 -0.99 9.57 11.62
N SER A 111 -0.05 8.68 11.31
CA SER A 111 0.42 7.63 12.24
C SER A 111 1.30 8.23 13.35
N ASP A 112 2.11 9.23 13.03
CA ASP A 112 2.98 9.94 13.97
C ASP A 112 2.23 10.84 14.94
N LEU A 113 1.02 11.31 14.61
CA LEU A 113 0.18 12.07 15.53
C LEU A 113 -0.11 11.30 16.82
N VAL A 114 -0.35 9.98 16.70
CA VAL A 114 -0.58 9.12 17.87
C VAL A 114 0.69 9.02 18.71
N ALA A 115 1.84 8.74 18.08
CA ALA A 115 3.12 8.65 18.77
C ALA A 115 3.53 9.98 19.43
N THR A 116 3.22 11.10 18.79
CA THR A 116 3.48 12.45 19.31
C THR A 116 2.62 12.74 20.53
N LYS A 117 1.32 12.44 20.49
CA LYS A 117 0.44 12.58 21.66
C LYS A 117 0.87 11.72 22.84
N VAL A 118 1.36 10.49 22.60
CA VAL A 118 1.92 9.65 23.67
C VAL A 118 3.19 10.27 24.26
N ARG A 119 4.09 10.81 23.43
CA ARG A 119 5.30 11.50 23.91
C ARG A 119 4.97 12.74 24.75
N GLU A 120 3.96 13.51 24.36
CA GLU A 120 3.48 14.67 25.13
C GLU A 120 2.91 14.30 26.52
N TRP A 121 2.40 13.08 26.71
CA TRP A 121 1.90 12.61 28.02
C TRP A 121 2.99 12.06 28.94
N ILE A 122 4.13 11.68 28.37
CA ILE A 122 5.28 11.14 29.12
C ILE A 122 6.26 12.25 29.51
N ALA A 123 6.23 13.39 28.79
CA ALA A 123 7.00 14.60 29.09
C ALA A 123 6.33 15.45 30.19
#